data_AF-A0A2V3XY27-F1
#
_entry.id   AF-A0A2V3XY27-F1
#
_cell.length_a   1.000
_cell.length_b   1.000
_cell.length_c   1.000
_cell.angle_alpha   90.00
_cell.angle_beta   90.00
_cell.angle_gamma   90.00
#
_symmetry.space_group_name_H-M   'P 1'
#
loop_
_entity.id
_entity.type
_entity.pdbx_description
1 polymer ?
#
loop_
_entity_poly.entity_id
_entity_poly.type
_entity_poly.pdbx_seq_one_letter_code
_entity_poly.pdbx_strand_id
1 'polypeptide(L)'
;MNKKTLLLSAILLTAALSACSSRQASPEPSEEPNATVELMTTDGRAEAPSVSGPVEENSSPVPSEIPSDASDRTGRFLKSTSGDGILVIDNYGPVVFTYASGDRSVLDTLDNGDAVSMKIGPIMETWPGQTTVYSCELLRKGRRGAVDPDTLASLMEMGQIPKEPLSPMFYARDTLFIGTGRTASPTCGTEDGSFSSVIDSLKVPSENGQSNFGSEGDGYISLWDGAMAVRDGDHYTLFLANGTLEYEGRFFRQSDLSDDTVAWLDSYNNLPEEGRMSISYVPYDLMPEDNTGITAMETDASAP
;
A
#
# COMPACT_ATOMS: atom_id res chain seq x y z
N MET A 1 6.25 30.30 -33.14
CA MET A 1 5.56 31.43 -32.46
C MET A 1 4.13 30.94 -32.21
N ASN A 2 3.53 31.00 -31.02
CA ASN A 2 3.78 31.87 -29.87
C ASN A 2 3.80 31.08 -28.54
N LYS A 3 4.54 31.54 -27.53
CA LYS A 3 4.62 30.90 -26.21
C LYS A 3 3.50 31.38 -25.29
N LYS A 4 2.98 30.52 -24.40
CA LYS A 4 2.36 30.95 -23.14
C LYS A 4 2.86 30.07 -21.98
N THR A 5 3.69 30.70 -21.16
CA THR A 5 4.24 30.17 -19.91
C THR A 5 3.17 30.24 -18.82
N LEU A 6 3.13 29.26 -17.90
CA LEU A 6 2.50 29.41 -16.59
C LEU A 6 3.58 29.26 -15.51
N LEU A 7 3.55 30.11 -14.48
CA LEU A 7 4.63 30.21 -13.49
C LEU A 7 4.49 29.17 -12.38
N LEU A 8 5.60 28.56 -11.99
CA LEU A 8 5.78 27.98 -10.65
C LEU A 8 6.04 29.10 -9.65
N SER A 9 5.47 28.98 -8.45
CA SER A 9 5.71 29.90 -7.33
C SER A 9 6.48 29.18 -6.22
N ALA A 10 7.80 29.38 -6.16
CA ALA A 10 8.66 28.84 -5.11
C ALA A 10 8.90 29.89 -4.02
N ILE A 11 8.63 29.53 -2.75
CA ILE A 11 8.90 30.39 -1.60
C ILE A 11 10.31 30.07 -1.09
N LEU A 12 11.24 31.02 -1.24
CA LEU A 12 12.56 30.94 -0.62
C LEU A 12 12.47 31.34 0.86
N LEU A 13 13.00 30.50 1.75
CA LEU A 13 13.30 30.87 3.13
C LEU A 13 14.81 30.96 3.31
N THR A 14 15.34 32.16 3.55
CA THR A 14 16.75 32.38 3.90
C THR A 14 16.86 33.41 5.01
N ALA A 15 17.45 33.02 6.14
CA ALA A 15 17.90 33.91 7.21
C ALA A 15 19.29 33.45 7.68
N ALA A 16 20.18 34.40 7.97
CA ALA A 16 21.61 34.18 7.96
C ALA A 16 22.22 33.79 9.33
N LEU A 17 23.29 33.00 9.29
CA LEU A 17 24.26 32.85 10.38
C LEU A 17 25.19 34.08 10.44
N SER A 18 25.50 34.60 11.63
CA SER A 18 26.65 35.49 11.80
C SER A 18 27.28 35.48 13.20
N ALA A 19 28.57 35.14 13.19
CA ALA A 19 29.66 35.59 14.08
C ALA A 19 29.64 35.30 15.59
N CYS A 20 30.66 34.56 16.02
CA CYS A 20 31.10 34.40 17.40
C CYS A 20 31.89 35.62 17.92
N SER A 21 31.94 35.79 19.25
CA SER A 21 33.07 36.43 19.94
C SER A 21 33.27 35.79 21.33
N SER A 22 34.49 35.79 21.85
CA SER A 22 34.94 34.89 22.92
C SER A 22 35.67 35.62 24.07
N ARG A 23 35.88 34.90 25.19
CA ARG A 23 36.82 35.16 26.33
C ARG A 23 36.37 36.22 27.37
N GLN A 24 36.64 36.08 28.69
CA GLN A 24 37.31 35.01 29.47
C GLN A 24 37.00 35.07 30.99
N ALA A 25 37.37 34.00 31.71
CA ALA A 25 37.82 33.92 33.12
C ALA A 25 36.83 33.60 34.28
N SER A 26 37.16 32.53 35.00
CA SER A 26 36.78 32.19 36.40
C SER A 26 37.94 32.60 37.36
N PRO A 27 37.84 32.58 38.73
CA PRO A 27 37.56 31.38 39.56
C PRO A 27 36.70 31.60 40.86
N GLU A 28 36.55 30.54 41.65
CA GLU A 28 35.86 30.40 42.98
C GLU A 28 36.69 31.00 44.17
N PRO A 29 36.37 30.86 45.51
CA PRO A 29 35.29 30.11 46.21
C PRO A 29 34.65 30.72 47.51
N SER A 30 33.72 29.94 48.12
CA SER A 30 33.37 29.76 49.57
C SER A 30 32.86 30.91 50.48
N GLU A 31 31.69 30.73 51.12
CA GLU A 31 31.49 30.50 52.59
C GLU A 31 29.99 30.37 53.03
N GLU A 32 29.73 29.53 54.03
CA GLU A 32 28.49 29.37 54.85
C GLU A 32 28.79 29.86 56.31
N PRO A 33 27.95 29.72 57.39
CA PRO A 33 26.50 29.44 57.54
C PRO A 33 25.76 30.36 58.57
N ASN A 34 24.42 30.21 58.70
CA ASN A 34 23.60 30.28 59.95
C ASN A 34 22.08 30.24 59.61
N ALA A 35 21.13 29.70 60.40
CA ALA A 35 21.16 28.91 61.64
C ALA A 35 19.83 28.09 61.81
N THR A 36 19.83 27.12 62.72
CA THR A 36 18.81 26.05 62.95
C THR A 36 17.59 26.46 63.81
N VAL A 37 16.56 25.56 63.88
CA VAL A 37 15.54 25.26 64.95
C VAL A 37 14.07 25.37 64.44
N GLU A 38 13.09 24.46 64.68
CA GLU A 38 12.95 23.03 65.10
C GLU A 38 11.55 22.49 64.62
N LEU A 39 11.34 21.19 64.29
CA LEU A 39 10.70 20.07 65.06
C LEU A 39 9.29 20.36 65.71
N MET A 40 8.31 19.44 65.82
CA MET A 40 8.09 18.06 65.33
C MET A 40 6.59 17.63 65.38
N THR A 41 6.23 16.63 64.57
CA THR A 41 5.10 15.66 64.54
C THR A 41 4.19 15.40 65.77
N THR A 42 2.92 15.00 65.52
CA THR A 42 2.27 13.77 66.10
C THR A 42 1.07 13.22 65.27
N ASP A 43 0.78 11.91 65.41
CA ASP A 43 -0.24 11.07 64.74
C ASP A 43 -1.70 11.20 65.26
N GLY A 44 -2.70 10.64 64.54
CA GLY A 44 -4.10 10.62 65.06
C GLY A 44 -5.28 9.90 64.35
N ARG A 45 -5.11 8.75 63.68
CA ARG A 45 -6.11 7.66 63.47
C ARG A 45 -7.64 7.94 63.29
N ALA A 46 -8.12 7.68 62.05
CA ALA A 46 -9.35 6.99 61.61
C ALA A 46 -10.77 7.31 62.17
N GLU A 47 -11.70 7.65 61.26
CA GLU A 47 -13.07 7.12 61.24
C GLU A 47 -13.69 7.23 59.83
N ALA A 48 -14.67 6.38 59.50
CA ALA A 48 -15.45 6.44 58.26
C ALA A 48 -16.93 6.11 58.55
N PRO A 49 -17.86 6.85 57.95
CA PRO A 49 -19.17 6.28 57.61
C PRO A 49 -19.56 6.53 56.14
N SER A 50 -20.47 5.67 55.66
CA SER A 50 -20.83 5.49 54.26
C SER A 50 -22.08 6.28 53.81
N VAL A 51 -22.39 6.18 52.49
CA VAL A 51 -23.73 6.18 51.83
C VAL A 51 -24.22 7.45 51.10
N SER A 52 -24.65 7.23 49.83
CA SER A 52 -25.32 8.10 48.83
C SER A 52 -24.42 9.10 48.06
N GLY A 53 -24.32 9.15 46.73
CA GLY A 53 -24.95 8.40 45.61
C GLY A 53 -25.90 9.26 44.75
N PRO A 54 -26.04 9.07 43.42
CA PRO A 54 -25.20 8.34 42.47
C PRO A 54 -24.36 9.27 41.55
N VAL A 55 -23.42 8.68 40.79
CA VAL A 55 -22.78 9.34 39.64
C VAL A 55 -23.70 9.18 38.43
N GLU A 56 -23.95 10.25 37.66
CA GLU A 56 -24.59 10.10 36.35
C GLU A 56 -23.60 9.46 35.38
N GLU A 57 -23.78 8.15 35.13
CA GLU A 57 -23.24 7.52 33.92
C GLU A 57 -23.92 8.18 32.71
N ASN A 58 -23.19 9.06 32.02
CA ASN A 58 -23.58 9.52 30.70
C ASN A 58 -23.36 8.39 29.67
N SER A 59 -24.18 7.36 29.77
CA SER A 59 -24.30 6.29 28.78
C SER A 59 -24.99 6.85 27.54
N SER A 60 -24.20 7.52 26.69
CA SER A 60 -24.62 7.84 25.33
C SER A 60 -25.14 6.57 24.65
N PRO A 61 -26.40 6.53 24.18
CA PRO A 61 -26.91 5.35 23.49
C PRO A 61 -26.12 5.17 22.19
N VAL A 62 -25.61 3.95 21.98
CA VAL A 62 -25.01 3.55 20.70
C VAL A 62 -26.05 3.78 19.61
N PRO A 63 -25.75 4.55 18.54
CA PRO A 63 -26.68 4.71 17.43
C PRO A 63 -26.76 3.38 16.67
N SER A 64 -27.78 2.59 16.98
CA SER A 64 -28.14 1.36 16.25
C SER A 64 -28.77 1.65 14.89
N GLU A 65 -28.99 2.93 14.55
CA GLU A 65 -29.44 3.38 13.24
C GLU A 65 -28.26 3.92 12.44
N ILE A 66 -28.06 3.36 11.25
CA ILE A 66 -27.07 3.85 10.29
C ILE A 66 -27.53 5.23 9.78
N PRO A 67 -26.69 6.27 9.82
CA PRO A 67 -27.05 7.61 9.34
C PRO A 67 -27.54 7.63 7.89
N SER A 68 -28.47 8.54 7.58
CA SER A 68 -29.07 8.67 6.24
C SER A 68 -28.11 9.22 5.18
N ASP A 69 -26.99 9.81 5.59
CA ASP A 69 -25.88 10.25 4.74
C ASP A 69 -24.76 9.21 4.60
N ALA A 70 -24.89 8.04 5.25
CA ALA A 70 -23.92 6.97 5.11
C ALA A 70 -24.03 6.28 3.73
N SER A 71 -22.88 6.10 3.08
CA SER A 71 -22.76 5.54 1.72
C SER A 71 -21.89 4.29 1.70
N ASP A 72 -22.25 3.35 0.84
CA ASP A 72 -21.47 2.15 0.59
C ASP A 72 -20.25 2.48 -0.28
N ARG A 73 -19.05 2.06 0.13
CA ARG A 73 -17.77 2.30 -0.53
C ARG A 73 -16.95 1.02 -0.63
N THR A 74 -16.41 0.77 -1.82
CA THR A 74 -15.47 -0.31 -2.06
C THR A 74 -14.03 0.18 -1.93
N GLY A 75 -13.14 -0.71 -1.52
CA GLY A 75 -11.71 -0.41 -1.42
C GLY A 75 -10.89 -1.59 -0.96
N ARG A 76 -9.64 -1.34 -0.58
CA ARG A 76 -8.74 -2.31 0.05
C ARG A 76 -8.58 -2.03 1.53
N PHE A 77 -8.75 -3.05 2.37
CA PHE A 77 -8.54 -2.95 3.81
C PHE A 77 -7.05 -3.03 4.18
N LEU A 78 -6.64 -2.24 5.17
CA LEU A 78 -5.34 -2.34 5.83
C LEU A 78 -5.51 -2.27 7.36
N LYS A 79 -4.81 -3.15 8.07
CA LYS A 79 -4.65 -3.11 9.52
C LYS A 79 -3.82 -1.87 9.88
N SER A 80 -4.42 -0.99 10.68
CA SER A 80 -3.79 0.25 11.12
C SER A 80 -3.02 0.06 12.42
N THR A 81 -2.02 0.91 12.66
CA THR A 81 -1.40 1.13 13.97
C THR A 81 -2.20 2.12 14.83
N SER A 82 -3.16 2.84 14.24
CA SER A 82 -4.02 3.83 14.91
C SER A 82 -5.46 3.84 14.37
N GLY A 83 -6.45 3.73 15.25
CA GLY A 83 -7.85 3.49 14.88
C GLY A 83 -8.16 2.00 14.67
N ASP A 84 -9.34 1.70 14.13
CA ASP A 84 -9.80 0.31 13.93
C ASP A 84 -9.35 -0.28 12.59
N GLY A 85 -8.95 0.56 11.63
CA GLY A 85 -8.41 0.15 10.34
C GLY A 85 -8.27 1.31 9.37
N ILE A 86 -7.76 1.00 8.18
CA ILE A 86 -7.69 1.91 7.03
C ILE A 86 -8.44 1.27 5.86
N LEU A 87 -9.29 2.05 5.20
CA LEU A 87 -9.89 1.72 3.91
C LEU A 87 -9.22 2.57 2.84
N VAL A 88 -8.51 1.93 1.90
CA VAL A 88 -8.00 2.59 0.69
C VAL A 88 -9.12 2.57 -0.34
N ILE A 89 -9.82 3.68 -0.50
CA ILE A 89 -10.96 3.82 -1.40
C ILE A 89 -10.46 4.10 -2.82
N ASP A 90 -10.96 3.34 -3.79
CA ASP A 90 -10.58 3.47 -5.20
C ASP A 90 -10.84 4.91 -5.70
N ASN A 91 -9.83 5.54 -6.31
CA ASN A 91 -9.84 6.94 -6.78
C ASN A 91 -10.06 8.04 -5.71
N TYR A 92 -10.01 7.72 -4.42
CA TYR A 92 -10.06 8.71 -3.32
C TYR A 92 -8.82 8.64 -2.41
N GLY A 93 -8.28 7.45 -2.15
CA GLY A 93 -7.10 7.24 -1.31
C GLY A 93 -7.41 6.68 0.08
N PRO A 94 -6.43 6.70 1.01
CA PRO A 94 -6.54 6.08 2.32
C PRO A 94 -7.42 6.89 3.28
N VAL A 95 -8.31 6.18 3.98
CA VAL A 95 -9.19 6.70 5.03
C VAL A 95 -9.03 5.84 6.28
N VAL A 96 -8.51 6.42 7.37
CA VAL A 96 -8.53 5.80 8.69
C VAL A 96 -9.96 5.80 9.21
N PHE A 97 -10.40 4.71 9.82
CA PHE A 97 -11.76 4.61 10.36
C PHE A 97 -11.82 4.13 11.81
N THR A 98 -12.92 4.52 12.46
CA THR A 98 -13.42 3.90 13.68
C THR A 98 -14.67 3.10 13.32
N TYR A 99 -14.78 1.88 13.84
CA TYR A 99 -15.94 1.02 13.65
C TYR A 99 -17.01 1.40 14.68
N ALA A 100 -18.24 1.69 14.22
CA ALA A 100 -19.32 2.17 15.08
C ALA A 100 -19.82 1.10 16.07
N SER A 101 -19.71 -0.18 15.69
CA SER A 101 -20.06 -1.31 16.53
C SER A 101 -18.94 -1.63 17.53
N GLY A 102 -19.32 -1.99 18.76
CA GLY A 102 -18.39 -2.56 19.74
C GLY A 102 -17.89 -3.96 19.35
N ASP A 103 -18.69 -4.71 18.57
CA ASP A 103 -18.27 -5.96 17.95
C ASP A 103 -17.49 -5.66 16.66
N ARG A 104 -16.20 -5.98 16.69
CA ARG A 104 -15.22 -5.80 15.60
C ARG A 104 -14.76 -7.12 14.99
N SER A 105 -15.37 -8.26 15.37
CA SER A 105 -14.91 -9.60 14.99
C SER A 105 -14.75 -9.81 13.48
N VAL A 106 -15.53 -9.11 12.65
CA VAL A 106 -15.36 -9.10 11.19
C VAL A 106 -13.97 -8.59 10.76
N LEU A 107 -13.45 -7.54 11.40
CA LEU A 107 -12.16 -6.93 11.07
C LEU A 107 -10.98 -7.85 11.41
N ASP A 108 -11.12 -8.68 12.46
CA ASP A 108 -10.11 -9.67 12.83
C ASP A 108 -9.91 -10.76 11.76
N THR A 109 -10.92 -11.00 10.92
CA THR A 109 -10.87 -11.96 9.80
C THR A 109 -10.27 -11.39 8.51
N LEU A 110 -10.08 -10.08 8.43
CA LEU A 110 -9.55 -9.39 7.25
C LEU A 110 -8.03 -9.38 7.25
N ASP A 111 -7.44 -9.41 6.06
CA ASP A 111 -6.00 -9.31 5.83
C ASP A 111 -5.66 -8.05 5.02
N ASN A 112 -4.39 -7.63 5.10
CA ASN A 112 -3.92 -6.45 4.38
C ASN A 112 -4.08 -6.65 2.86
N GLY A 113 -4.86 -5.80 2.23
CA GLY A 113 -5.18 -5.85 0.81
C GLY A 113 -6.44 -6.65 0.45
N ASP A 114 -7.22 -7.14 1.43
CA ASP A 114 -8.55 -7.69 1.18
C ASP A 114 -9.47 -6.64 0.55
N ALA A 115 -10.27 -7.04 -0.44
CA ALA A 115 -11.26 -6.17 -1.05
C ALA A 115 -12.56 -6.22 -0.27
N VAL A 116 -13.03 -5.06 0.18
CA VAL A 116 -14.17 -4.91 1.09
C VAL A 116 -15.18 -3.90 0.56
N SER A 117 -16.45 -4.10 0.94
CA SER A 117 -17.48 -3.08 0.88
C SER A 117 -17.75 -2.61 2.31
N MET A 118 -17.69 -1.30 2.54
CA MET A 118 -17.95 -0.70 3.84
C MET A 118 -19.00 0.39 3.73
N LYS A 119 -19.96 0.40 4.65
CA LYS A 119 -20.92 1.49 4.77
C LYS A 119 -20.33 2.56 5.68
N ILE A 120 -19.97 3.70 5.12
CA ILE A 120 -19.22 4.76 5.80
C ILE A 120 -20.02 6.05 5.91
N GLY A 121 -19.79 6.81 6.98
CA GLY A 121 -20.31 8.17 7.11
C GLY A 121 -19.57 9.19 6.25
N PRO A 122 -19.79 10.48 6.48
CA PRO A 122 -18.98 11.54 5.88
C PRO A 122 -17.48 11.31 6.13
N ILE A 123 -16.64 11.64 5.13
CA ILE A 123 -15.19 11.60 5.27
C ILE A 123 -14.72 13.01 5.63
N MET A 124 -13.97 13.14 6.72
CA MET A 124 -13.23 14.36 7.04
C MET A 124 -12.01 14.46 6.13
N GLU A 125 -11.86 15.59 5.44
CA GLU A 125 -10.78 15.88 4.48
C GLU A 125 -9.43 16.14 5.17
N THR A 126 -8.95 15.16 5.93
CA THR A 126 -7.57 15.07 6.44
C THR A 126 -6.73 14.17 5.52
N TRP A 127 -5.43 14.06 5.78
CA TRP A 127 -4.57 13.05 5.15
C TRP A 127 -3.90 12.16 6.22
N PRO A 128 -4.14 10.84 6.25
CA PRO A 128 -5.26 10.14 5.59
C PRO A 128 -6.63 10.75 5.95
N GLY A 129 -7.65 10.48 5.15
CA GLY A 129 -9.02 10.87 5.49
C GLY A 129 -9.49 10.19 6.78
N GLN A 130 -10.55 10.69 7.42
CA GLN A 130 -11.10 10.07 8.63
C GLN A 130 -12.61 9.87 8.53
N THR A 131 -13.12 8.71 8.94
CA THR A 131 -14.57 8.42 8.92
C THR A 131 -15.01 7.41 9.99
N THR A 132 -16.32 7.18 10.06
CA THR A 132 -16.94 6.12 10.86
C THR A 132 -17.51 5.05 9.93
N VAL A 133 -17.21 3.78 10.19
CA VAL A 133 -17.75 2.63 9.45
C VAL A 133 -18.87 1.97 10.26
N TYR A 134 -20.02 1.72 9.63
CA TYR A 134 -21.20 1.11 10.27
C TYR A 134 -21.34 -0.38 9.97
N SER A 135 -20.86 -0.84 8.83
CA SER A 135 -20.80 -2.25 8.45
C SER A 135 -19.65 -2.51 7.49
N CYS A 136 -19.10 -3.72 7.52
CA CYS A 136 -18.06 -4.21 6.61
C CYS A 136 -18.44 -5.59 6.06
N GLU A 137 -18.27 -5.78 4.75
CA GLU A 137 -18.44 -7.04 4.03
C GLU A 137 -17.16 -7.36 3.25
N LEU A 138 -16.64 -8.58 3.40
CA LEU A 138 -15.52 -9.09 2.61
C LEU A 138 -16.02 -9.50 1.22
N LEU A 139 -15.55 -8.84 0.16
CA LEU A 139 -15.92 -9.15 -1.22
C LEU A 139 -15.02 -10.25 -1.80
N ARG A 140 -13.70 -10.11 -1.61
CA ARG A 140 -12.72 -11.15 -1.94
C ARG A 140 -11.46 -11.01 -1.08
N LYS A 141 -10.80 -12.14 -0.83
CA LYS A 141 -9.43 -12.13 -0.31
C LYS A 141 -8.49 -11.45 -1.30
N GLY A 142 -7.51 -10.75 -0.78
CA GLY A 142 -6.50 -10.04 -1.55
C GLY A 142 -5.12 -10.07 -0.89
N ARG A 143 -4.25 -9.16 -1.30
CA ARG A 143 -2.85 -9.13 -0.89
C ARG A 143 -2.36 -7.69 -0.72
N ARG A 144 -1.47 -7.44 0.23
CA ARG A 144 -0.99 -6.08 0.55
C ARG A 144 -0.41 -5.38 -0.69
N GLY A 145 0.30 -6.10 -1.55
CA GLY A 145 0.83 -5.61 -2.82
C GLY A 145 -0.19 -5.31 -3.93
N ALA A 146 -1.50 -5.45 -3.67
CA ALA A 146 -2.57 -4.92 -4.51
C ALA A 146 -2.99 -3.49 -4.11
N VAL A 147 -2.44 -2.96 -3.00
CA VAL A 147 -2.50 -1.52 -2.68
C VAL A 147 -1.33 -0.83 -3.38
N ASP A 148 -1.60 0.36 -3.90
CA ASP A 148 -0.60 1.24 -4.50
C ASP A 148 0.66 1.42 -3.61
N PRO A 149 1.88 1.22 -4.14
CA PRO A 149 3.09 1.17 -3.34
C PRO A 149 3.49 2.53 -2.76
N ASP A 150 3.19 3.65 -3.43
CA ASP A 150 3.44 5.00 -2.91
C ASP A 150 2.50 5.32 -1.73
N THR A 151 1.25 4.85 -1.80
CA THR A 151 0.28 4.92 -0.71
C THR A 151 0.77 4.12 0.51
N LEU A 152 1.27 2.89 0.31
CA LEU A 152 1.86 2.09 1.39
C LEU A 152 3.09 2.77 2.00
N ALA A 153 4.02 3.27 1.19
CA ALA A 153 5.22 3.97 1.65
C ALA A 153 4.85 5.21 2.49
N SER A 154 3.90 6.01 2.01
CA SER A 154 3.40 7.20 2.71
C SER A 154 2.78 6.85 4.07
N LEU A 155 1.93 5.82 4.13
CA LEU A 155 1.31 5.36 5.38
C LEU A 155 2.36 4.82 6.38
N MET A 156 3.43 4.19 5.90
CA MET A 156 4.55 3.73 6.73
C MET A 156 5.43 4.85 7.27
N GLU A 157 5.67 5.89 6.47
CA GLU A 157 6.40 7.09 6.90
C GLU A 157 5.62 7.84 7.98
N MET A 158 4.30 7.96 7.81
CA MET A 158 3.39 8.55 8.80
C MET A 158 3.12 7.65 10.01
N GLY A 159 3.65 6.42 10.05
CA GLY A 159 3.45 5.46 11.13
C GLY A 159 1.99 5.03 11.32
N GLN A 160 1.18 5.06 10.25
CA GLN A 160 -0.23 4.65 10.18
C GLN A 160 -0.41 3.14 9.93
N ILE A 161 0.63 2.49 9.37
CA ILE A 161 0.74 1.04 9.25
C ILE A 161 2.15 0.59 9.66
N PRO A 162 2.36 -0.69 10.03
CA PRO A 162 3.69 -1.21 10.36
C PRO A 162 4.68 -1.06 9.20
N LYS A 163 5.96 -0.83 9.49
CA LYS A 163 7.02 -0.79 8.48
C LYS A 163 7.36 -2.22 8.04
N GLU A 164 7.04 -2.54 6.80
CA GLU A 164 7.26 -3.84 6.17
C GLU A 164 7.73 -3.63 4.73
N PRO A 165 8.64 -4.45 4.17
CA PRO A 165 9.06 -4.35 2.78
C PRO A 165 7.88 -4.23 1.81
N LEU A 166 8.01 -3.35 0.81
CA LEU A 166 7.08 -3.30 -0.32
C LEU A 166 7.26 -4.55 -1.20
N SER A 167 6.37 -4.75 -2.16
CA SER A 167 6.60 -5.73 -3.24
C SER A 167 7.96 -5.46 -3.90
N PRO A 168 8.70 -6.49 -4.37
CA PRO A 168 9.85 -6.30 -5.23
C PRO A 168 9.48 -5.42 -6.43
N MET A 169 10.27 -4.38 -6.70
CA MET A 169 10.02 -3.39 -7.75
C MET A 169 11.33 -2.92 -8.36
N PHE A 170 11.30 -2.59 -9.64
CA PHE A 170 12.38 -1.86 -10.30
C PHE A 170 11.83 -0.89 -11.34
N TYR A 171 12.58 0.17 -11.61
CA TYR A 171 12.23 1.18 -12.59
C TYR A 171 13.18 1.08 -13.77
N ALA A 172 12.64 0.88 -14.97
CA ALA A 172 13.41 0.73 -16.20
C ALA A 172 12.58 1.17 -17.42
N ARG A 173 13.23 1.65 -18.48
CA ARG A 173 12.54 2.12 -19.71
C ARG A 173 11.42 3.13 -19.38
N ASP A 174 11.69 4.04 -18.45
CA ASP A 174 10.77 5.07 -17.95
C ASP A 174 9.45 4.52 -17.36
N THR A 175 9.49 3.28 -16.86
CA THR A 175 8.33 2.52 -16.36
C THR A 175 8.67 1.81 -15.05
N LEU A 176 7.76 1.88 -14.06
CA LEU A 176 7.83 1.09 -12.83
C LEU A 176 7.26 -0.31 -13.08
N PHE A 177 8.04 -1.35 -12.77
CA PHE A 177 7.64 -2.75 -12.85
C PHE A 177 7.49 -3.33 -11.43
N ILE A 178 6.33 -3.92 -11.15
CA ILE A 178 5.97 -4.46 -9.83
C ILE A 178 5.95 -5.99 -9.88
N GLY A 179 6.67 -6.61 -8.95
CA GLY A 179 6.80 -8.05 -8.82
C GLY A 179 5.46 -8.68 -8.43
N THR A 180 4.99 -9.60 -9.26
CA THR A 180 3.68 -10.24 -9.06
C THR A 180 3.72 -11.45 -8.13
N GLY A 181 4.93 -11.91 -7.74
CA GLY A 181 5.15 -13.14 -6.97
C GLY A 181 4.91 -14.43 -7.76
N ARG A 182 4.64 -14.34 -9.06
CA ARG A 182 4.35 -15.48 -9.95
C ARG A 182 5.55 -15.78 -10.84
N THR A 183 5.72 -17.03 -11.24
CA THR A 183 6.80 -17.48 -12.12
C THR A 183 6.61 -16.96 -13.54
N ALA A 184 7.69 -16.49 -14.17
CA ALA A 184 7.80 -16.22 -15.59
C ALA A 184 8.52 -17.36 -16.32
N SER A 185 8.21 -17.56 -17.60
CA SER A 185 8.89 -18.53 -18.47
C SER A 185 9.41 -17.83 -19.72
N PRO A 186 10.54 -17.10 -19.63
CA PRO A 186 11.12 -16.42 -20.80
C PRO A 186 11.57 -17.43 -21.86
N THR A 187 11.33 -17.12 -23.14
CA THR A 187 11.69 -17.98 -24.27
C THR A 187 13.18 -17.95 -24.63
N CYS A 188 13.92 -16.95 -24.13
CA CYS A 188 15.37 -16.84 -24.22
C CYS A 188 15.95 -16.42 -22.86
N GLY A 189 17.17 -16.85 -22.55
CA GLY A 189 17.87 -16.50 -21.31
C GLY A 189 18.80 -15.29 -21.43
N THR A 190 18.61 -14.44 -22.44
CA THR A 190 19.47 -13.26 -22.68
C THR A 190 18.89 -12.07 -21.93
N GLU A 191 19.68 -11.49 -21.02
CA GLU A 191 19.32 -10.31 -20.25
C GLU A 191 19.32 -9.06 -21.15
N ASP A 192 18.24 -8.27 -21.08
CA ASP A 192 18.04 -7.00 -21.81
C ASP A 192 18.73 -5.81 -21.12
N GLY A 193 19.02 -5.95 -19.83
CA GLY A 193 19.60 -4.93 -18.96
C GLY A 193 19.73 -5.46 -17.53
N SER A 194 20.24 -4.62 -16.64
CA SER A 194 20.46 -4.96 -15.23
C SER A 194 20.22 -3.77 -14.30
N PHE A 195 20.13 -4.03 -12.99
CA PHE A 195 20.01 -2.99 -11.98
C PHE A 195 21.35 -2.26 -11.78
N SER A 196 21.33 -0.93 -11.77
CA SER A 196 22.47 -0.05 -11.52
C SER A 196 22.51 0.51 -10.10
N SER A 197 21.42 0.35 -9.33
CA SER A 197 21.36 0.74 -7.93
C SER A 197 20.26 -0.02 -7.20
N VAL A 198 20.51 -0.40 -5.95
CA VAL A 198 19.50 -0.98 -5.06
C VAL A 198 19.21 0.00 -3.93
N ILE A 199 17.95 0.40 -3.79
CA ILE A 199 17.45 1.32 -2.76
C ILE A 199 16.76 0.55 -1.62
N ASP A 200 16.34 1.27 -0.58
CA ASP A 200 15.61 0.71 0.56
C ASP A 200 14.32 0.00 0.12
N SER A 201 14.09 -1.22 0.60
CA SER A 201 12.89 -2.04 0.37
C SER A 201 11.55 -1.39 0.76
N LEU A 202 11.58 -0.33 1.57
CA LEU A 202 10.43 0.49 1.95
C LEU A 202 10.13 1.64 0.98
N LYS A 203 10.94 1.82 -0.08
CA LYS A 203 10.81 2.89 -1.07
C LYS A 203 10.42 2.36 -2.44
N VAL A 204 9.73 3.22 -3.19
CA VAL A 204 9.38 3.00 -4.59
C VAL A 204 10.55 3.50 -5.47
N PRO A 205 11.12 2.67 -6.36
CA PRO A 205 12.12 3.10 -7.33
C PRO A 205 11.56 4.13 -8.32
N SER A 206 12.32 5.20 -8.61
CA SER A 206 11.85 6.32 -9.43
C SER A 206 12.79 6.74 -10.56
N GLU A 207 13.95 6.10 -10.70
CA GLU A 207 14.92 6.36 -11.76
C GLU A 207 15.36 5.07 -12.47
N ASN A 208 15.67 5.15 -13.76
CA ASN A 208 16.05 3.99 -14.56
C ASN A 208 17.27 3.25 -13.99
N GLY A 209 17.09 1.95 -13.74
CA GLY A 209 18.09 1.06 -13.16
C GLY A 209 18.04 0.94 -11.62
N GLN A 210 17.17 1.70 -10.94
CA GLN A 210 16.89 1.49 -9.52
C GLN A 210 15.98 0.28 -9.30
N SER A 211 16.30 -0.54 -8.30
CA SER A 211 15.44 -1.58 -7.72
C SER A 211 15.33 -1.42 -6.20
N ASN A 212 14.29 -1.94 -5.57
CA ASN A 212 14.17 -2.00 -4.09
C ASN A 212 14.49 -3.40 -3.52
N PHE A 213 15.05 -4.28 -4.35
CA PHE A 213 15.34 -5.68 -4.08
C PHE A 213 16.53 -6.15 -4.94
N GLY A 214 17.03 -7.36 -4.66
CA GLY A 214 18.14 -7.96 -5.40
C GLY A 214 19.49 -7.27 -5.12
N SER A 215 20.39 -7.34 -6.08
CA SER A 215 21.75 -6.79 -6.06
C SER A 215 22.02 -5.94 -7.29
N GLU A 216 22.98 -5.01 -7.18
CA GLU A 216 23.51 -4.29 -8.35
C GLU A 216 24.14 -5.29 -9.34
N GLY A 217 23.77 -5.19 -10.61
CA GLY A 217 24.15 -6.12 -11.66
C GLY A 217 23.15 -7.26 -11.93
N ASP A 218 22.13 -7.46 -11.09
CA ASP A 218 21.08 -8.46 -11.37
C ASP A 218 20.33 -8.11 -12.67
N GLY A 219 20.18 -9.10 -13.55
CA GLY A 219 19.65 -8.94 -14.90
C GLY A 219 18.13 -9.15 -15.01
N TYR A 220 17.52 -8.47 -15.98
CA TYR A 220 16.11 -8.62 -16.36
C TYR A 220 15.95 -8.91 -17.85
N ILE A 221 14.85 -9.60 -18.20
CA ILE A 221 14.49 -10.01 -19.56
C ILE A 221 13.12 -9.43 -19.91
N SER A 222 13.02 -8.85 -21.11
CA SER A 222 11.80 -8.26 -21.66
C SER A 222 10.89 -9.35 -22.22
N LEU A 223 9.73 -9.57 -21.61
CA LEU A 223 8.73 -10.52 -22.10
C LEU A 223 7.77 -9.85 -23.10
N TRP A 224 7.35 -8.62 -22.78
CA TRP A 224 6.39 -7.83 -23.56
C TRP A 224 6.45 -6.34 -23.18
N ASP A 225 5.72 -5.49 -23.89
CA ASP A 225 5.60 -4.04 -23.64
C ASP A 225 4.81 -3.73 -22.35
N GLY A 226 5.46 -3.94 -21.21
CA GLY A 226 4.84 -3.89 -19.88
C GLY A 226 5.05 -5.14 -19.03
N ALA A 227 5.79 -6.15 -19.52
CA ALA A 227 6.10 -7.36 -18.75
C ALA A 227 7.59 -7.74 -18.80
N MET A 228 8.14 -8.02 -17.63
CA MET A 228 9.56 -8.32 -17.42
C MET A 228 9.73 -9.58 -16.56
N ALA A 229 10.81 -10.32 -16.79
CA ALA A 229 11.27 -11.42 -15.96
C ALA A 229 12.58 -11.05 -15.27
N VAL A 230 12.68 -11.29 -13.96
CA VAL A 230 13.94 -11.17 -13.20
C VAL A 230 14.29 -12.54 -12.64
N ARG A 231 15.55 -12.96 -12.76
CA ARG A 231 16.01 -14.27 -12.28
C ARG A 231 16.21 -14.26 -10.77
N ASP A 232 15.64 -15.24 -10.09
CA ASP A 232 15.87 -15.55 -8.67
C ASP A 232 16.24 -17.04 -8.54
N GLY A 233 17.54 -17.29 -8.36
CA GLY A 233 18.11 -18.64 -8.43
C GLY A 233 17.85 -19.31 -9.78
N ASP A 234 17.17 -20.46 -9.75
CA ASP A 234 16.81 -21.27 -10.92
C ASP A 234 15.48 -20.86 -11.59
N HIS A 235 14.74 -19.90 -11.00
CA HIS A 235 13.43 -19.47 -11.49
C HIS A 235 13.46 -18.03 -11.96
N TYR A 236 12.46 -17.64 -12.76
CA TYR A 236 12.22 -16.23 -13.09
C TYR A 236 10.94 -15.77 -12.40
N THR A 237 10.96 -14.60 -11.77
CA THR A 237 9.76 -13.94 -11.24
C THR A 237 9.23 -12.95 -12.26
N LEU A 238 7.91 -12.93 -12.44
CA LEU A 238 7.19 -12.02 -13.33
C LEU A 238 6.92 -10.67 -12.67
N PHE A 239 7.34 -9.60 -13.33
CA PHE A 239 7.06 -8.20 -12.98
C PHE A 239 6.22 -7.55 -14.08
N LEU A 240 5.20 -6.79 -13.69
CA LEU A 240 4.29 -6.11 -14.61
C LEU A 240 4.29 -4.60 -14.37
N ALA A 241 4.18 -3.82 -15.44
CA ALA A 241 3.89 -2.40 -15.38
C ALA A 241 2.41 -2.17 -15.02
N ASN A 242 2.10 -0.98 -14.47
CA ASN A 242 0.70 -0.61 -14.22
C ASN A 242 -0.13 -0.65 -15.52
N GLY A 243 -1.36 -1.16 -15.43
CA GLY A 243 -2.22 -1.39 -16.59
C GLY A 243 -1.79 -2.55 -17.50
N THR A 244 -0.76 -3.34 -17.14
CA THR A 244 -0.45 -4.60 -17.82
C THR A 244 -1.01 -5.78 -17.04
N LEU A 245 -1.69 -6.69 -17.74
CA LEU A 245 -2.24 -7.92 -17.20
C LEU A 245 -1.65 -9.13 -17.93
N GLU A 246 -1.62 -10.27 -17.24
CA GLU A 246 -1.13 -11.53 -17.79
C GLU A 246 -2.12 -12.67 -17.50
N TYR A 247 -2.22 -13.57 -18.47
CA TYR A 247 -3.00 -14.81 -18.43
C TYR A 247 -2.29 -15.89 -19.25
N GLU A 248 -1.86 -16.97 -18.60
CA GLU A 248 -1.22 -18.15 -19.21
C GLU A 248 -0.05 -17.80 -20.16
N GLY A 249 0.81 -16.87 -19.74
CA GLY A 249 1.97 -16.39 -20.51
C GLY A 249 1.65 -15.38 -21.61
N ARG A 250 0.38 -15.02 -21.82
CA ARG A 250 -0.05 -13.94 -22.72
C ARG A 250 -0.23 -12.65 -21.95
N PHE A 251 0.18 -11.53 -22.55
CA PHE A 251 0.14 -10.20 -21.96
C PHE A 251 -0.85 -9.30 -22.69
N PHE A 252 -1.54 -8.46 -21.92
CA PHE A 252 -2.64 -7.60 -22.39
C PHE A 252 -2.52 -6.22 -21.73
N ARG A 253 -2.93 -5.15 -22.41
CA ARG A 253 -3.21 -3.87 -21.73
C ARG A 253 -4.60 -3.95 -21.12
N GLN A 254 -4.75 -3.45 -19.90
CA GLN A 254 -6.03 -3.34 -19.22
C GLN A 254 -7.04 -2.51 -20.02
N SER A 255 -6.58 -1.52 -20.79
CA SER A 255 -7.40 -0.71 -21.70
C SER A 255 -8.04 -1.48 -22.85
N ASP A 256 -7.51 -2.67 -23.16
CA ASP A 256 -7.88 -3.45 -24.34
C ASP A 256 -8.88 -4.58 -23.96
N LEU A 257 -9.23 -4.69 -22.66
CA LEU A 257 -10.13 -5.69 -22.08
C LEU A 257 -11.39 -5.03 -21.50
N SER A 258 -12.47 -5.79 -21.37
CA SER A 258 -13.66 -5.33 -20.63
C SER A 258 -13.43 -5.32 -19.11
N ASP A 259 -14.16 -4.44 -18.39
CA ASP A 259 -14.10 -4.36 -16.92
C ASP A 259 -14.38 -5.71 -16.24
N ASP A 260 -15.31 -6.50 -16.81
CA ASP A 260 -15.62 -7.86 -16.34
C ASP A 260 -14.42 -8.81 -16.47
N THR A 261 -13.70 -8.77 -17.60
CA THR A 261 -12.46 -9.55 -17.79
C THR A 261 -11.36 -9.09 -16.83
N VAL A 262 -11.21 -7.78 -16.60
CA VAL A 262 -10.22 -7.23 -15.66
C VAL A 262 -10.52 -7.68 -14.23
N ALA A 263 -11.79 -7.61 -13.81
CA ALA A 263 -12.23 -8.09 -12.50
C ALA A 263 -12.05 -9.62 -12.34
N TRP A 264 -12.31 -10.38 -13.40
CA TRP A 264 -12.03 -11.82 -13.45
C TRP A 264 -10.52 -12.11 -13.33
N LEU A 265 -9.67 -11.35 -14.02
CA LEU A 265 -8.21 -11.52 -13.96
C LEU A 265 -7.63 -11.17 -12.59
N ASP A 266 -8.10 -10.13 -11.91
CA ASP A 266 -7.66 -9.85 -10.53
C ASP A 266 -8.10 -11.00 -9.59
N SER A 267 -9.26 -11.60 -9.80
CA SER A 267 -9.67 -12.80 -9.05
C SER A 267 -8.76 -14.00 -9.37
N TYR A 268 -8.60 -14.34 -10.65
CA TYR A 268 -7.80 -15.47 -11.14
C TYR A 268 -6.34 -15.38 -10.66
N ASN A 269 -5.73 -14.19 -10.71
CA ASN A 269 -4.32 -13.97 -10.39
C ASN A 269 -4.01 -13.90 -8.88
N ASN A 270 -5.04 -13.82 -8.03
CA ASN A 270 -4.90 -13.97 -6.57
C ASN A 270 -5.19 -15.40 -6.07
N LEU A 271 -5.58 -16.34 -6.95
CA LEU A 271 -5.78 -17.75 -6.58
C LEU A 271 -4.46 -18.55 -6.57
N PRO A 272 -4.34 -19.56 -5.69
CA PRO A 272 -3.25 -20.53 -5.76
C PRO A 272 -3.31 -21.32 -7.08
N GLU A 273 -2.22 -22.01 -7.43
CA GLU A 273 -2.10 -22.74 -8.70
C GLU A 273 -3.20 -23.80 -8.88
N GLU A 274 -3.50 -24.57 -7.83
CA GLU A 274 -4.57 -25.57 -7.82
C GLU A 274 -5.95 -24.93 -8.02
N GLY A 275 -6.14 -23.71 -7.51
CA GLY A 275 -7.36 -22.92 -7.69
C GLY A 275 -7.51 -22.45 -9.14
N ARG A 276 -6.42 -21.97 -9.75
CA ARG A 276 -6.39 -21.55 -11.17
C ARG A 276 -6.68 -22.72 -12.11
N MET A 277 -6.09 -23.90 -11.86
CA MET A 277 -6.34 -25.13 -12.62
C MET A 277 -7.79 -25.64 -12.53
N SER A 278 -8.57 -25.19 -11.55
CA SER A 278 -9.97 -25.60 -11.37
C SER A 278 -10.98 -24.76 -12.17
N ILE A 279 -10.56 -23.66 -12.78
CA ILE A 279 -11.43 -22.73 -13.50
C ILE A 279 -11.63 -23.20 -14.94
N SER A 280 -12.90 -23.41 -15.33
CA SER A 280 -13.31 -23.86 -16.66
C SER A 280 -13.92 -22.77 -17.54
N TYR A 281 -14.22 -21.59 -16.98
CA TYR A 281 -14.74 -20.43 -17.71
C TYR A 281 -13.60 -19.45 -18.01
N VAL A 282 -13.39 -19.14 -19.29
CA VAL A 282 -12.44 -18.14 -19.76
C VAL A 282 -13.22 -17.01 -20.44
N PRO A 283 -13.03 -15.74 -20.05
CA PRO A 283 -13.64 -14.59 -20.72
C PRO A 283 -13.29 -14.52 -22.21
N TYR A 284 -14.22 -14.00 -23.03
CA TYR A 284 -14.07 -13.93 -24.48
C TYR A 284 -12.83 -13.12 -24.90
N ASP A 285 -12.57 -11.99 -24.25
CA ASP A 285 -11.41 -11.12 -24.51
C ASP A 285 -10.05 -11.83 -24.36
N LEU A 286 -10.00 -12.95 -23.63
CA LEU A 286 -8.79 -13.75 -23.40
C LEU A 286 -8.70 -14.98 -24.30
N MET A 287 -9.74 -15.29 -25.09
CA MET A 287 -9.66 -16.39 -26.04
C MET A 287 -8.56 -16.10 -27.09
N PRO A 288 -7.90 -17.12 -27.66
CA PRO A 288 -7.10 -16.92 -28.86
C PRO A 288 -8.05 -16.49 -29.98
N GLU A 289 -7.69 -15.46 -30.76
CA GLU A 289 -8.46 -15.17 -31.96
C GLU A 289 -8.38 -16.37 -32.91
N ASP A 290 -9.53 -16.88 -33.34
CA ASP A 290 -9.62 -18.01 -34.26
C ASP A 290 -8.88 -17.67 -35.54
N ASN A 291 -7.67 -18.22 -35.70
CA ASN A 291 -6.84 -18.03 -36.88
C ASN A 291 -7.43 -18.81 -38.06
N THR A 292 -8.53 -18.28 -38.60
CA THR A 292 -9.22 -18.69 -39.82
C THR A 292 -8.44 -18.26 -41.08
N GLY A 293 -7.12 -18.13 -40.96
CA GLY A 293 -6.16 -17.99 -42.04
C GLY A 293 -5.70 -19.36 -42.53
N ILE A 294 -6.41 -19.92 -43.50
CA ILE A 294 -6.05 -21.18 -44.17
C ILE A 294 -4.68 -21.00 -44.85
N THR A 295 -3.61 -21.51 -44.22
CA THR A 295 -2.37 -21.81 -44.93
C THR A 295 -2.59 -23.05 -45.78
N ALA A 296 -3.04 -22.83 -47.01
CA ALA A 296 -3.08 -23.89 -48.01
C ALA A 296 -1.65 -24.41 -48.22
N MET A 297 -1.35 -25.60 -47.68
CA MET A 297 -0.22 -26.38 -48.17
C MET A 297 -0.55 -26.79 -49.60
N GLU A 298 0.01 -26.09 -50.59
CA GLU A 298 0.09 -26.63 -51.94
C GLU A 298 0.91 -27.92 -51.88
N THR A 299 0.24 -29.05 -52.07
CA THR A 299 0.87 -30.36 -52.12
C THR A 299 1.60 -30.50 -53.45
N ASP A 300 2.86 -30.11 -53.50
CA ASP A 300 3.69 -30.21 -54.71
C ASP A 300 3.94 -31.70 -55.03
N ALA A 301 3.11 -32.24 -55.94
CA ALA A 301 3.04 -33.65 -56.24
C ALA A 301 4.13 -34.08 -57.22
N SER A 302 5.37 -34.13 -56.74
CA SER A 302 6.48 -34.72 -57.49
C SER A 302 6.35 -36.25 -57.51
N ALA A 303 5.91 -36.79 -58.64
CA ALA A 303 5.87 -38.23 -58.91
C ALA A 303 7.15 -38.67 -59.66
N PRO A 304 7.65 -39.90 -59.43
CA PRO A 304 8.86 -40.42 -60.07
C PRO A 304 8.69 -40.85 -61.53
#